data_AF-A0A7V3PR01-F1
#
_entry.id   AF-A0A7V3PR01-F1
#
_cell.length_a   1.000
_cell.length_b   1.000
_cell.length_c   1.000
_cell.angle_alpha   90.00
_cell.angle_beta   90.00
_cell.angle_gamma   90.00
#
_symmetry.space_group_name_H-M   'P 1'
#
loop_
_entity.id
_entity.type
_entity.pdbx_description
1 polymer ?
#
loop_
_entity_poly.entity_id
_entity_poly.type
_entity_poly.pdbx_seq_one_letter_code
_entity_poly.pdbx_strand_id
1 'polypeptide(L)'
;GWKVIVLRQGMYPGGMLPAQLDAGARSTMAFSTQPSHPLLEGLPDDAFKFWAPDHIVTAGELLRPATGAGRPLVVTGHPDGVSHCALLELPRGRGAYIFCQMPLVERYHVEPMADVLLSRLLLYASLFETSCGPAIVSGANQSYLGALTELGARYAAEPDASASLRERNPAVVILCGHAAVREGLIHWVEEGGSLLLDRPSAEVLSAVGAAAGLGLHVEQAGGPAFRAEGHDELLCHLLREDLYWTGSPDPTTAPWADQPVATEVTEDVLVPDVPFEPIAIFTASDMAVEGGIVERRADEILMATVGTARMSFTAPHEGTFVVSVEARSTPCHGAYAMAQVSVDGEAVGILPTGPEWRRASVVADMKAGTHEIAVSFINDASTATEDRNLFLRTVSVGDAPAAARSLVPLAAGGAAAYFRLGKGRVVVNFIRWDTEEHNATRARRYFGSLLTGLGVDFADEFGMTYDVTKFTPKPDMPYFRVEGGVAHLASNGWVEGEIQVPTDGRYKLSVDASGTPAKGVFPEVRVWLDGREAGIIQLATGSWRRYSLSVSLTAGRHVLRLEFTNDLWEPPEDRNLNLGQVLLMPID
;
A
#
# COMPACT_ATOMS: atom_id res chain seq x y z
N GLY A 1 25.02 3.53 -13.60
CA GLY A 1 24.07 4.39 -14.33
C GLY A 1 24.28 5.82 -13.87
N TRP A 2 23.52 6.76 -14.43
CA TRP A 2 23.55 8.14 -13.95
C TRP A 2 23.01 8.24 -12.53
N LYS A 3 23.57 9.15 -11.74
CA LYS A 3 23.14 9.42 -10.37
C LYS A 3 22.87 10.91 -10.28
N VAL A 4 21.62 11.28 -10.12
CA VAL A 4 21.18 12.68 -10.22
C VAL A 4 20.69 13.12 -8.85
N ILE A 5 21.44 14.00 -8.19
CA ILE A 5 20.95 14.69 -7.00
C ILE A 5 20.21 15.95 -7.47
N VAL A 6 18.94 16.07 -7.10
CA VAL A 6 18.13 17.25 -7.34
C VAL A 6 17.91 17.95 -6.00
N LEU A 7 18.67 19.01 -5.77
CA LEU A 7 18.52 19.87 -4.60
C LEU A 7 17.29 20.77 -4.75
N ARG A 8 16.88 21.41 -3.66
CA ARG A 8 15.67 22.24 -3.55
C ARG A 8 15.46 23.11 -4.79
N GLN A 9 14.25 23.07 -5.34
CA GLN A 9 13.83 23.90 -6.47
C GLN A 9 12.51 24.59 -6.14
N GLY A 10 12.32 25.81 -6.67
CA GLY A 10 11.01 26.47 -6.62
C GLY A 10 10.02 25.94 -7.65
N MET A 11 10.52 25.26 -8.68
CA MET A 11 9.73 24.65 -9.74
C MET A 11 10.53 23.52 -10.40
N TYR A 12 9.85 22.47 -10.86
CA TYR A 12 10.44 21.48 -11.75
C TYR A 12 10.03 21.80 -13.18
N PRO A 13 10.98 22.01 -14.11
CA PRO A 13 10.66 22.15 -15.52
C PRO A 13 9.85 20.95 -15.98
N GLY A 14 8.71 21.20 -16.63
CA GLY A 14 7.80 20.16 -17.10
C GLY A 14 8.55 19.16 -17.98
N GLY A 15 8.41 17.89 -17.66
CA GLY A 15 9.00 16.79 -18.42
C GLY A 15 10.51 16.55 -18.24
N MET A 16 11.18 17.23 -17.29
CA MET A 16 12.61 17.02 -17.04
C MET A 16 12.90 16.04 -15.90
N LEU A 17 12.01 15.99 -14.91
CA LEU A 17 12.20 15.22 -13.67
C LEU A 17 10.98 14.32 -13.42
N PRO A 18 11.17 13.03 -13.07
CA PRO A 18 10.08 12.08 -12.82
C PRO A 18 9.52 12.23 -11.38
N ALA A 19 9.27 13.46 -10.94
CA ALA A 19 8.72 13.77 -9.62
C ALA A 19 7.88 15.04 -9.70
N GLN A 20 6.89 15.17 -8.81
CA GLN A 20 6.00 16.33 -8.75
C GLN A 20 6.27 17.15 -7.49
N LEU A 21 6.28 18.48 -7.66
CA LEU A 21 6.49 19.45 -6.60
C LEU A 21 5.17 20.15 -6.28
N ASP A 22 4.77 20.21 -5.00
CA ASP A 22 3.84 21.21 -4.50
C ASP A 22 4.64 22.40 -3.94
N ALA A 23 4.79 23.43 -4.77
CA ALA A 23 5.54 24.64 -4.42
C ALA A 23 4.93 25.42 -3.23
N GLY A 24 3.66 25.19 -2.91
CA GLY A 24 2.98 25.83 -1.79
C GLY A 24 3.16 25.10 -0.46
N ALA A 25 3.49 23.81 -0.50
CA ALA A 25 3.69 22.99 0.69
C ALA A 25 5.00 23.35 1.41
N ARG A 26 4.91 23.45 2.74
CA ARG A 26 6.05 23.73 3.62
C ARG A 26 5.79 23.11 5.00
N SER A 27 6.84 22.62 5.64
CA SER A 27 6.73 22.00 6.95
C SER A 27 7.81 22.48 7.91
N THR A 28 7.43 22.63 9.18
CA THR A 28 8.35 22.87 10.30
C THR A 28 8.89 21.58 10.91
N MET A 29 8.32 20.45 10.52
CA MET A 29 8.71 19.10 10.96
C MET A 29 8.58 18.12 9.79
N ALA A 30 9.52 17.20 9.68
CA ALA A 30 9.46 16.05 8.78
C ALA A 30 9.89 14.77 9.53
N PHE A 31 9.62 13.60 8.96
CA PHE A 31 9.77 12.32 9.65
C PHE A 31 10.54 11.32 8.78
N SER A 32 11.58 10.70 9.35
CA SER A 32 12.28 9.59 8.70
C SER A 32 11.35 8.38 8.64
N THR A 33 11.29 7.74 7.48
CA THR A 33 10.58 6.46 7.26
C THR A 33 11.52 5.27 7.27
N GLN A 34 12.82 5.51 7.06
CA GLN A 34 13.86 4.48 6.99
C GLN A 34 15.10 4.90 7.80
N PRO A 35 15.05 4.85 9.15
CA PRO A 35 16.17 5.27 9.99
C PRO A 35 17.47 4.49 9.72
N SER A 36 17.39 3.25 9.25
CA SER A 36 18.54 2.42 8.87
C SER A 36 19.11 2.72 7.47
N HIS A 37 18.47 3.59 6.69
CA HIS A 37 18.97 3.95 5.37
C HIS A 37 20.32 4.68 5.49
N PRO A 38 21.33 4.45 4.63
CA PRO A 38 22.65 5.08 4.77
C PRO A 38 22.66 6.61 4.86
N LEU A 39 21.67 7.27 4.22
CA LEU A 39 21.48 8.72 4.34
C LEU A 39 21.03 9.17 5.74
N LEU A 40 20.29 8.33 6.46
CA LEU A 40 19.57 8.67 7.69
C LEU A 40 20.13 7.98 8.94
N GLU A 41 20.94 6.95 8.77
CA GLU A 41 21.47 6.14 9.86
C GLU A 41 22.25 6.97 10.88
N GLY A 42 21.87 6.82 12.15
CA GLY A 42 22.49 7.51 13.28
C GLY A 42 22.17 9.01 13.38
N LEU A 43 21.24 9.53 12.59
CA LEU A 43 20.71 10.89 12.81
C LEU A 43 19.86 10.93 14.09
N PRO A 44 19.84 12.06 14.82
CA PRO A 44 19.01 12.19 16.02
C PRO A 44 17.51 12.29 15.67
N ASP A 45 16.65 11.94 16.63
CA ASP A 45 15.18 11.92 16.46
C ASP A 45 14.56 13.31 16.13
N ASP A 46 15.30 14.39 16.36
CA ASP A 46 14.93 15.77 16.07
C ASP A 46 15.65 16.35 14.83
N ALA A 47 16.39 15.53 14.07
CA ALA A 47 17.16 15.95 12.90
C ALA A 47 16.34 16.73 11.86
N PHE A 48 15.02 16.56 11.84
CA PHE A 48 14.10 17.18 10.88
C PHE A 48 13.03 18.04 11.57
N LYS A 49 13.39 18.75 12.64
CA LYS A 49 12.44 19.59 13.40
C LYS A 49 13.01 20.99 13.61
N PHE A 50 12.21 22.01 13.27
CA PHE A 50 12.42 23.41 13.66
C PHE A 50 13.80 23.99 13.30
N TRP A 51 14.23 23.79 12.04
CA TRP A 51 15.54 24.25 11.57
C TRP A 51 15.71 25.77 11.60
N ALA A 52 16.92 26.22 11.90
CA ALA A 52 17.26 27.64 11.84
C ALA A 52 17.17 28.17 10.39
N PRO A 53 16.89 29.48 10.19
CA PRO A 53 16.61 30.50 11.20
C PRO A 53 15.11 30.67 11.53
N ASP A 54 14.22 30.02 10.79
CA ASP A 54 12.78 30.34 10.73
C ASP A 54 11.87 29.15 11.12
N HIS A 55 12.46 28.08 11.64
CA HIS A 55 11.83 26.81 11.98
C HIS A 55 11.30 26.00 10.80
N ILE A 56 11.53 26.41 9.55
CA ILE A 56 11.08 25.69 8.36
C ILE A 56 12.10 24.61 7.98
N VAL A 57 11.68 23.36 7.82
CA VAL A 57 12.55 22.25 7.39
C VAL A 57 12.48 22.07 5.87
N THR A 58 11.30 22.29 5.28
CA THR A 58 11.01 22.08 3.86
C THR A 58 10.23 23.25 3.28
N ALA A 59 10.50 23.59 2.01
CA ALA A 59 9.71 24.56 1.26
C ALA A 59 9.67 24.16 -0.22
N GLY A 60 8.47 23.86 -0.73
CA GLY A 60 8.24 23.20 -2.01
C GLY A 60 8.41 21.69 -1.85
N GLU A 61 7.40 20.98 -1.37
CA GLU A 61 7.52 19.55 -1.05
C GLU A 61 7.22 18.66 -2.25
N LEU A 62 7.73 17.43 -2.24
CA LEU A 62 7.46 16.46 -3.29
C LEU A 62 6.19 15.69 -2.96
N LEU A 63 5.31 15.51 -3.93
CA LEU A 63 4.26 14.53 -3.79
C LEU A 63 4.87 13.12 -3.77
N ARG A 64 4.39 12.27 -2.85
CA ARG A 64 4.81 10.86 -2.85
C ARG A 64 4.30 10.20 -4.14
N PRO A 65 5.14 9.46 -4.86
CA PRO A 65 4.78 8.90 -6.16
C PRO A 65 3.71 7.81 -6.01
N ALA A 66 2.56 8.01 -6.65
CA ALA A 66 1.58 6.93 -6.88
C ALA A 66 1.85 6.19 -8.21
N THR A 67 2.69 6.75 -9.08
CA THR A 67 3.19 6.12 -10.31
C THR A 67 4.72 6.28 -10.39
N GLY A 68 5.39 5.37 -11.10
CA GLY A 68 6.84 5.40 -11.29
C GLY A 68 7.65 5.11 -10.02
N ALA A 69 7.13 4.27 -9.13
CA ALA A 69 7.45 4.23 -7.69
C ALA A 69 8.93 4.35 -7.26
N GLY A 70 9.11 4.75 -6.01
CA GLY A 70 10.40 4.91 -5.35
C GLY A 70 10.27 4.96 -3.83
N ARG A 71 11.29 5.51 -3.16
CA ARG A 71 11.49 5.40 -1.71
C ARG A 71 11.43 6.79 -1.06
N PRO A 72 10.29 7.18 -0.48
CA PRO A 72 10.19 8.41 0.28
C PRO A 72 10.90 8.22 1.62
N LEU A 73 12.14 8.69 1.74
CA LEU A 73 13.01 8.49 2.90
C LEU A 73 12.69 9.42 4.08
N VAL A 74 12.20 10.62 3.77
CA VAL A 74 11.73 11.60 4.76
C VAL A 74 10.40 12.16 4.29
N VAL A 75 9.34 11.96 5.06
CA VAL A 75 7.96 12.37 4.74
C VAL A 75 7.53 13.60 5.53
N THR A 76 6.54 14.31 4.99
CA THR A 76 5.95 15.51 5.60
C THR A 76 4.44 15.34 5.78
N GLY A 77 3.88 16.05 6.75
CA GLY A 77 2.44 16.06 7.00
C GLY A 77 1.73 17.10 6.13
N HIS A 78 0.59 16.73 5.55
CA HIS A 78 -0.30 17.58 4.76
C HIS A 78 -1.73 17.45 5.30
N PRO A 79 -2.65 18.41 5.04
CA PRO A 79 -4.08 18.21 5.29
C PRO A 79 -4.66 16.91 4.71
N ASP A 80 -4.08 16.39 3.63
CA ASP A 80 -4.45 15.10 3.01
C ASP A 80 -3.69 13.89 3.60
N GLY A 81 -3.11 14.03 4.79
CA GLY A 81 -2.31 13.01 5.46
C GLY A 81 -0.84 13.02 5.04
N VAL A 82 -0.20 11.83 5.04
CA VAL A 82 1.21 11.68 4.63
C VAL A 82 1.29 11.53 3.11
N SER A 83 0.90 12.58 2.38
CA SER A 83 0.90 12.63 0.91
C SER A 83 2.18 13.20 0.31
N HIS A 84 3.03 13.82 1.13
CA HIS A 84 4.24 14.52 0.68
C HIS A 84 5.53 13.96 1.30
N CYS A 85 6.66 14.32 0.70
CA CYS A 85 8.00 14.00 1.17
C CYS A 85 9.03 15.09 0.87
N ALA A 86 10.05 15.12 1.71
CA ALA A 86 11.18 16.05 1.64
C ALA A 86 12.40 15.44 0.94
N LEU A 87 12.55 14.12 1.07
CA LEU A 87 13.66 13.35 0.51
C LEU A 87 13.11 12.09 -0.15
N LEU A 88 13.36 11.95 -1.45
CA LEU A 88 12.84 10.87 -2.29
C LEU A 88 13.96 10.27 -3.13
N GLU A 89 14.14 8.95 -3.03
CA GLU A 89 15.02 8.18 -3.92
C GLU A 89 14.18 7.45 -4.97
N LEU A 90 14.49 7.63 -6.25
CA LEU A 90 13.88 6.90 -7.37
C LEU A 90 14.95 6.07 -8.11
N PRO A 91 15.11 4.78 -7.80
CA PRO A 91 16.03 3.88 -8.53
C PRO A 91 15.57 3.68 -9.99
N ARG A 92 16.52 3.71 -10.94
CA ARG A 92 16.29 3.49 -12.39
C ARG A 92 17.45 2.75 -13.04
N GLY A 93 17.19 1.56 -13.59
CA GLY A 93 18.21 0.61 -14.03
C GLY A 93 19.38 0.49 -13.03
N ARG A 94 20.55 1.04 -13.42
CA ARG A 94 21.79 1.05 -12.60
C ARG A 94 22.08 2.41 -11.92
N GLY A 95 21.09 3.28 -11.85
CA GLY A 95 21.20 4.67 -11.41
C GLY A 95 20.03 5.06 -10.50
N ALA A 96 19.96 6.33 -10.13
CA ALA A 96 18.85 6.87 -9.36
C ALA A 96 18.74 8.39 -9.49
N TYR A 97 17.52 8.89 -9.29
CA TYR A 97 17.30 10.27 -8.88
C TYR A 97 17.19 10.33 -7.36
N ILE A 98 17.84 11.31 -6.73
CA ILE A 98 17.72 11.59 -5.30
C ILE A 98 17.27 13.04 -5.17
N PHE A 99 16.00 13.23 -4.87
CA PHE A 99 15.39 14.55 -4.71
C PHE A 99 15.42 14.98 -3.26
N CYS A 100 15.86 16.21 -2.99
CA CYS A 100 15.91 16.78 -1.66
C CYS A 100 15.37 18.22 -1.67
N GLN A 101 14.22 18.45 -1.04
CA GLN A 101 13.58 19.76 -0.92
C GLN A 101 13.90 20.50 0.39
N MET A 102 14.74 19.89 1.23
CA MET A 102 15.35 20.61 2.36
C MET A 102 16.34 21.65 1.81
N PRO A 103 16.39 22.88 2.35
CA PRO A 103 17.21 23.98 1.84
C PRO A 103 18.70 23.83 2.21
N LEU A 104 19.32 22.71 1.83
CA LEU A 104 20.64 22.30 2.30
C LEU A 104 21.76 23.29 1.93
N VAL A 105 21.72 23.82 0.70
CA VAL A 105 22.74 24.77 0.21
C VAL A 105 22.51 26.16 0.81
N GLU A 106 21.27 26.62 0.82
CA GLU A 106 20.91 27.95 1.33
C GLU A 106 21.20 28.07 2.84
N ARG A 107 21.13 26.96 3.57
CA ARG A 107 21.32 26.92 5.02
C ARG A 107 22.60 26.24 5.48
N TYR A 108 23.50 25.94 4.55
CA TYR A 108 24.75 25.20 4.82
C TYR A 108 25.55 25.74 6.02
N HIS A 109 25.58 27.07 6.20
CA HIS A 109 26.32 27.73 7.30
C HIS A 109 25.46 28.14 8.50
N VAL A 110 24.16 27.84 8.48
CA VAL A 110 23.18 28.33 9.49
C VAL A 110 22.52 27.18 10.23
N GLU A 111 22.21 26.09 9.53
CA GLU A 111 21.59 24.89 10.08
C GLU A 111 22.59 23.73 10.06
N PRO A 112 23.08 23.24 11.21
CA PRO A 112 24.04 22.12 11.25
C PRO A 112 23.57 20.87 10.50
N MET A 113 22.27 20.56 10.51
CA MET A 113 21.75 19.41 9.77
C MET A 113 21.79 19.59 8.25
N ALA A 114 21.80 20.83 7.76
CA ALA A 114 21.94 21.10 6.34
C ALA A 114 23.32 20.64 5.80
N ASP A 115 24.40 20.93 6.54
CA ASP A 115 25.76 20.49 6.20
C ASP A 115 25.90 18.95 6.26
N VAL A 116 25.45 18.35 7.37
CA VAL A 116 25.52 16.90 7.57
C VAL A 116 24.79 16.15 6.45
N LEU A 117 23.57 16.57 6.11
CA LEU A 117 22.77 15.92 5.07
C LEU A 117 23.33 16.15 3.67
N LEU A 118 23.86 17.35 3.36
CA LEU A 118 24.48 17.62 2.06
C LEU A 118 25.70 16.71 1.85
N SER A 119 26.55 16.59 2.87
CA SER A 119 27.73 15.71 2.84
C SER A 119 27.35 14.24 2.66
N ARG A 120 26.34 13.77 3.41
CA ARG A 120 25.81 12.41 3.29
C ARG A 120 25.21 12.13 1.92
N LEU A 121 24.47 13.07 1.34
CA LEU A 121 23.89 12.95 0.00
C LEU A 121 24.96 12.78 -1.07
N LEU A 122 26.01 13.61 -1.04
CA LEU A 122 27.11 13.53 -2.00
C LEU A 122 27.88 12.21 -1.86
N LEU A 123 28.18 11.79 -0.63
CA LEU A 123 28.85 10.52 -0.37
C LEU A 123 28.00 9.33 -0.82
N TYR A 124 26.73 9.31 -0.41
CA TYR A 124 25.79 8.25 -0.79
C TYR A 124 25.64 8.14 -2.30
N ALA A 125 25.43 9.26 -3.01
CA ALA A 125 25.39 9.25 -4.46
C ALA A 125 26.71 8.71 -5.04
N SER A 126 27.88 9.08 -4.51
CA SER A 126 29.15 8.53 -5.01
C SER A 126 29.24 7.00 -4.87
N LEU A 127 28.71 6.45 -3.77
CA LEU A 127 28.75 5.03 -3.42
C LEU A 127 27.53 4.22 -3.88
N PHE A 128 26.48 4.88 -4.40
CA PHE A 128 25.22 4.22 -4.70
C PHE A 128 25.40 3.07 -5.70
N GLU A 129 25.01 1.88 -5.28
CA GLU A 129 24.97 0.69 -6.11
C GLU A 129 23.57 0.11 -6.02
N THR A 130 22.90 0.02 -7.17
CA THR A 130 21.64 -0.69 -7.30
C THR A 130 21.52 -1.28 -8.70
N SER A 131 20.66 -2.28 -8.81
CA SER A 131 20.14 -2.74 -10.08
C SER A 131 18.65 -3.02 -9.89
N CYS A 132 17.81 -2.24 -10.55
CA CYS A 132 16.43 -2.64 -10.80
C CYS A 132 16.30 -3.24 -12.21
N GLY A 133 15.29 -4.08 -12.37
CA GLY A 133 15.02 -4.80 -13.61
C GLY A 133 13.54 -5.01 -13.85
N PRO A 134 13.13 -5.48 -15.04
CA PRO A 134 11.72 -5.74 -15.31
C PRO A 134 11.19 -6.91 -14.47
N ALA A 135 9.89 -6.92 -14.25
CA ALA A 135 9.16 -8.09 -13.76
C ALA A 135 8.78 -9.05 -14.91
N ILE A 136 8.57 -10.32 -14.59
CA ILE A 136 7.77 -11.24 -15.43
C ILE A 136 6.42 -11.44 -14.74
N VAL A 137 5.32 -11.39 -15.49
CA VAL A 137 3.95 -11.55 -14.95
C VAL A 137 3.27 -12.73 -15.65
N SER A 138 2.69 -13.65 -14.87
CA SER A 138 1.90 -14.78 -15.38
C SER A 138 0.56 -14.92 -14.64
N GLY A 139 -0.46 -15.40 -15.33
CA GLY A 139 -1.83 -15.58 -14.81
C GLY A 139 -2.67 -14.30 -14.67
N ALA A 140 -2.14 -13.14 -15.05
CA ALA A 140 -2.85 -11.86 -14.97
C ALA A 140 -3.87 -11.67 -16.11
N ASN A 141 -4.98 -11.01 -15.80
CA ASN A 141 -5.94 -10.53 -16.81
C ASN A 141 -5.53 -9.14 -17.35
N GLN A 142 -6.23 -8.65 -18.39
CA GLN A 142 -5.91 -7.34 -19.01
C GLN A 142 -6.10 -6.15 -18.07
N SER A 143 -7.02 -6.23 -17.10
CA SER A 143 -7.22 -5.15 -16.12
C SER A 143 -6.01 -5.00 -15.20
N TYR A 144 -5.50 -6.12 -14.68
CA TYR A 144 -4.30 -6.17 -13.84
C TYR A 144 -3.06 -5.65 -14.59
N LEU A 145 -2.89 -6.08 -15.85
CA LEU A 145 -1.80 -5.58 -16.70
C LEU A 145 -1.93 -4.06 -16.98
N GLY A 146 -3.16 -3.58 -17.15
CA GLY A 146 -3.46 -2.16 -17.23
C GLY A 146 -3.04 -1.40 -15.97
N ALA A 147 -3.40 -1.91 -14.79
CA ALA A 147 -3.03 -1.31 -13.51
C ALA A 147 -1.50 -1.27 -13.29
N LEU A 148 -0.77 -2.32 -13.67
CA LEU A 148 0.70 -2.33 -13.67
C LEU A 148 1.30 -1.29 -14.63
N THR A 149 0.69 -1.12 -15.80
CA THR A 149 1.10 -0.12 -16.78
C THR A 149 0.87 1.29 -16.25
N GLU A 150 -0.28 1.54 -15.60
CA GLU A 150 -0.59 2.82 -14.95
C GLU A 150 0.36 3.13 -13.79
N LEU A 151 0.80 2.11 -13.04
CA LEU A 151 1.86 2.27 -12.04
C LEU A 151 3.22 2.63 -12.68
N GLY A 152 3.39 2.45 -13.98
CA GLY A 152 4.65 2.62 -14.69
C GLY A 152 5.62 1.45 -14.51
N ALA A 153 5.17 0.30 -13.99
CA ALA A 153 6.06 -0.85 -13.76
C ALA A 153 6.53 -1.43 -15.10
N ARG A 154 7.83 -1.72 -15.24
CA ARG A 154 8.35 -2.43 -16.42
C ARG A 154 8.15 -3.92 -16.25
N TYR A 155 7.42 -4.55 -17.17
CA TYR A 155 7.17 -5.98 -17.11
C TYR A 155 7.09 -6.64 -18.48
N ALA A 156 7.24 -7.97 -18.51
CA ALA A 156 6.87 -8.84 -19.61
C ALA A 156 5.75 -9.79 -19.15
N ALA A 157 4.61 -9.79 -19.84
CA ALA A 157 3.54 -10.73 -19.57
C ALA A 157 3.78 -12.04 -20.35
N GLU A 158 3.84 -13.16 -19.64
CA GLU A 158 4.15 -14.47 -20.21
C GLU A 158 3.20 -15.53 -19.66
N PRO A 159 2.65 -16.44 -20.50
CA PRO A 159 1.83 -17.54 -20.00
C PRO A 159 2.58 -18.46 -19.04
N ASP A 160 3.87 -18.70 -19.29
CA ASP A 160 4.74 -19.52 -18.45
C ASP A 160 5.99 -18.73 -18.05
N ALA A 161 5.99 -18.23 -16.81
CA ALA A 161 7.09 -17.45 -16.27
C ALA A 161 8.42 -18.23 -16.22
N SER A 162 8.36 -19.57 -16.16
CA SER A 162 9.56 -20.42 -16.01
C SER A 162 10.42 -20.46 -17.27
N ALA A 163 9.82 -20.23 -18.44
CA ALA A 163 10.49 -20.39 -19.74
C ALA A 163 11.62 -19.39 -19.97
N SER A 164 11.51 -18.19 -19.40
CA SER A 164 12.38 -17.05 -19.72
C SER A 164 13.27 -16.59 -18.57
N LEU A 165 13.26 -17.28 -17.42
CA LEU A 165 13.94 -16.83 -16.19
C LEU A 165 15.43 -16.57 -16.40
N ARG A 166 16.12 -17.50 -17.07
CA ARG A 166 17.57 -17.41 -17.30
C ARG A 166 17.94 -16.31 -18.30
N GLU A 167 17.13 -16.15 -19.35
CA GLU A 167 17.41 -15.18 -20.42
C GLU A 167 17.09 -13.76 -20.00
N ARG A 168 16.00 -13.57 -19.26
CA ARG A 168 15.52 -12.24 -18.87
C ARG A 168 16.07 -11.74 -17.54
N ASN A 169 16.50 -12.64 -16.66
CA ASN A 169 16.98 -12.33 -15.32
C ASN A 169 16.10 -11.28 -14.61
N PRO A 170 14.80 -11.57 -14.42
CA PRO A 170 13.85 -10.58 -13.90
C PRO A 170 14.18 -10.21 -12.46
N ALA A 171 13.80 -8.98 -12.06
CA ALA A 171 13.89 -8.57 -10.67
C ALA A 171 12.92 -9.37 -9.78
N VAL A 172 11.72 -9.64 -10.31
CA VAL A 172 10.68 -10.40 -9.65
C VAL A 172 9.83 -11.16 -10.68
N VAL A 173 9.33 -12.33 -10.29
CA VAL A 173 8.25 -13.03 -11.00
C VAL A 173 6.95 -12.82 -10.22
N ILE A 174 5.91 -12.31 -10.89
CA ILE A 174 4.58 -12.08 -10.32
C ILE A 174 3.63 -13.15 -10.86
N LEU A 175 3.07 -13.95 -9.97
CA LEU A 175 2.06 -14.96 -10.28
C LEU A 175 0.71 -14.53 -9.73
N CYS A 176 -0.30 -14.45 -10.58
CA CYS A 176 -1.65 -14.05 -10.19
C CYS A 176 -2.59 -15.26 -10.13
N GLY A 177 -3.40 -15.36 -9.08
CA GLY A 177 -4.48 -16.36 -8.98
C GLY A 177 -3.99 -17.81 -9.12
N HIS A 178 -4.41 -18.46 -10.20
CA HIS A 178 -4.16 -19.89 -10.48
C HIS A 178 -2.92 -20.13 -11.36
N ALA A 179 -2.02 -19.15 -11.46
CA ALA A 179 -0.82 -19.31 -12.27
C ALA A 179 0.01 -20.51 -11.79
N ALA A 180 0.45 -21.35 -12.73
CA ALA A 180 1.14 -22.58 -12.41
C ALA A 180 2.53 -22.32 -11.81
N VAL A 181 2.81 -22.94 -10.66
CA VAL A 181 4.15 -23.00 -10.07
C VAL A 181 4.83 -24.28 -10.55
N ARG A 182 5.99 -24.12 -11.19
CA ARG A 182 6.81 -25.25 -11.68
C ARG A 182 8.11 -25.35 -10.91
N GLU A 183 8.70 -26.54 -10.91
CA GLU A 183 9.96 -26.83 -10.22
C GLU A 183 11.10 -25.88 -10.63
N GLY A 184 11.20 -25.52 -11.91
CA GLY A 184 12.20 -24.56 -12.38
C GLY A 184 12.07 -23.16 -11.78
N LEU A 185 10.85 -22.72 -11.45
CA LEU A 185 10.62 -21.45 -10.75
C LEU A 185 11.02 -21.55 -9.27
N ILE A 186 10.65 -22.66 -8.60
CA ILE A 186 11.07 -22.93 -7.21
C ILE A 186 12.60 -22.90 -7.11
N HIS A 187 13.31 -23.62 -7.99
CA HIS A 187 14.76 -23.64 -8.02
C HIS A 187 15.36 -22.24 -8.25
N TRP A 188 14.78 -21.44 -9.13
CA TRP A 188 15.24 -20.07 -9.36
C TRP A 188 15.09 -19.18 -8.11
N VAL A 189 14.00 -19.35 -7.34
CA VAL A 189 13.84 -18.68 -6.05
C VAL A 189 14.90 -19.18 -5.06
N GLU A 190 15.14 -20.49 -4.97
CA GLU A 190 16.18 -21.06 -4.10
C GLU A 190 17.58 -20.49 -4.39
N GLU A 191 17.87 -20.15 -5.65
CA GLU A 191 19.12 -19.54 -6.08
C GLU A 191 19.25 -18.04 -5.78
N GLY A 192 18.17 -17.36 -5.38
CA GLY A 192 18.18 -15.93 -5.03
C GLY A 192 17.05 -15.11 -5.67
N GLY A 193 16.18 -15.71 -6.48
CA GLY A 193 15.06 -15.03 -7.11
C GLY A 193 14.01 -14.49 -6.12
N SER A 194 13.25 -13.49 -6.55
CA SER A 194 12.07 -13.00 -5.82
C SER A 194 10.79 -13.43 -6.54
N LEU A 195 9.90 -14.10 -5.83
CA LEU A 195 8.58 -14.50 -6.30
C LEU A 195 7.51 -13.72 -5.55
N LEU A 196 6.60 -13.06 -6.26
CA LEU A 196 5.40 -12.43 -5.71
C LEU A 196 4.18 -13.25 -6.14
N LEU A 197 3.47 -13.80 -5.17
CA LEU A 197 2.17 -14.45 -5.33
C LEU A 197 1.09 -13.41 -5.03
N ASP A 198 0.43 -12.88 -6.07
CA ASP A 198 -0.67 -11.92 -5.93
C ASP A 198 -2.02 -12.67 -5.95
N ARG A 199 -2.71 -12.65 -4.81
CA ARG A 199 -3.95 -13.38 -4.51
C ARG A 199 -3.89 -14.83 -5.05
N PRO A 200 -2.92 -15.65 -4.61
CA PRO A 200 -2.76 -17.01 -5.12
C PRO A 200 -3.92 -17.91 -4.73
N SER A 201 -4.18 -18.94 -5.53
CA SER A 201 -5.07 -20.02 -5.12
C SER A 201 -4.48 -20.86 -3.97
N ALA A 202 -5.34 -21.61 -3.27
CA ALA A 202 -4.90 -22.47 -2.17
C ALA A 202 -3.87 -23.53 -2.61
N GLU A 203 -4.01 -24.05 -3.83
CA GLU A 203 -3.08 -25.04 -4.40
C GLU A 203 -1.70 -24.42 -4.65
N VAL A 204 -1.66 -23.21 -5.21
CA VAL A 204 -0.41 -22.48 -5.48
C VAL A 204 0.32 -22.17 -4.17
N LEU A 205 -0.41 -21.63 -3.18
CA LEU A 205 0.18 -21.29 -1.90
C LEU A 205 0.68 -22.53 -1.15
N SER A 206 -0.10 -23.61 -1.14
CA SER A 206 0.28 -24.88 -0.50
C SER A 206 1.53 -25.49 -1.14
N ALA A 207 1.63 -25.48 -2.46
CA ALA A 207 2.80 -26.01 -3.17
C ALA A 207 4.09 -25.23 -2.83
N VAL A 208 4.03 -23.90 -2.80
CA VAL A 208 5.19 -23.05 -2.47
C VAL A 208 5.53 -23.13 -0.98
N GLY A 209 4.51 -23.17 -0.11
CA GLY A 209 4.69 -23.37 1.33
C GLY A 209 5.40 -24.69 1.63
N ALA A 210 4.95 -25.79 1.01
CA ALA A 210 5.57 -27.10 1.17
C ALA A 210 7.06 -27.10 0.75
N ALA A 211 7.41 -26.42 -0.34
CA ALA A 211 8.81 -26.26 -0.77
C ALA A 211 9.67 -25.51 0.27
N ALA A 212 9.07 -24.58 1.02
CA ALA A 212 9.73 -23.85 2.10
C ALA A 212 9.66 -24.57 3.47
N GLY A 213 9.01 -25.74 3.56
CA GLY A 213 8.79 -26.43 4.83
C GLY A 213 7.75 -25.75 5.74
N LEU A 214 6.80 -25.02 5.16
CA LEU A 214 5.70 -24.34 5.83
C LEU A 214 4.35 -24.94 5.44
N GLY A 215 3.47 -25.18 6.41
CA GLY A 215 2.05 -25.36 6.13
C GLY A 215 1.41 -23.99 5.93
N LEU A 216 0.98 -23.67 4.71
CA LEU A 216 0.35 -22.38 4.40
C LEU A 216 -1.02 -22.64 3.78
N HIS A 217 -2.02 -21.90 4.27
CA HIS A 217 -3.39 -22.02 3.81
C HIS A 217 -3.97 -20.66 3.46
N VAL A 218 -4.97 -20.69 2.57
CA VAL A 218 -5.83 -19.54 2.29
C VAL A 218 -7.09 -19.70 3.13
N GLU A 219 -7.45 -18.63 3.83
CA GLU A 219 -8.71 -18.53 4.55
C GLU A 219 -9.48 -17.31 4.05
N GLN A 220 -10.79 -17.46 3.87
CA GLN A 220 -11.64 -16.35 3.49
C GLN A 220 -11.86 -15.45 4.71
N ALA A 221 -11.09 -14.38 4.80
CA ALA A 221 -11.19 -13.41 5.88
C ALA A 221 -11.04 -12.00 5.30
N GLY A 222 -12.17 -11.43 4.89
CA GLY A 222 -12.24 -10.03 4.50
C GLY A 222 -12.04 -9.12 5.70
N GLY A 223 -11.33 -8.01 5.50
CA GLY A 223 -11.10 -7.05 6.55
C GLY A 223 -10.13 -5.93 6.20
N PRO A 224 -9.85 -5.06 7.17
CA PRO A 224 -8.78 -4.08 7.05
C PRO A 224 -7.41 -4.76 7.04
N ALA A 225 -6.47 -4.22 6.27
CA ALA A 225 -5.08 -4.65 6.29
C ALA A 225 -4.19 -3.48 6.69
N PHE A 226 -3.68 -3.49 7.92
CA PHE A 226 -2.74 -2.47 8.39
C PHE A 226 -1.30 -2.93 8.17
N ARG A 227 -0.37 -2.00 7.94
CA ARG A 227 1.06 -2.32 7.91
C ARG A 227 1.47 -3.01 9.20
N ALA A 228 2.19 -4.13 9.11
CA ALA A 228 2.76 -4.79 10.28
C ALA A 228 3.83 -3.90 10.96
N GLU A 229 4.06 -4.12 12.25
CA GLU A 229 5.08 -3.39 13.00
C GLU A 229 6.48 -4.00 12.83
N GLY A 230 7.51 -3.20 13.11
CA GLY A 230 8.91 -3.62 13.03
C GLY A 230 9.71 -3.03 11.87
N HIS A 231 10.94 -3.51 11.76
CA HIS A 231 11.96 -3.06 10.80
C HIS A 231 12.52 -4.27 10.05
N ASP A 232 12.18 -4.39 8.78
CA ASP A 232 12.65 -5.45 7.88
C ASP A 232 12.93 -4.86 6.48
N GLU A 233 13.72 -5.58 5.68
CA GLU A 233 14.11 -5.23 4.30
C GLU A 233 12.92 -4.78 3.43
N LEU A 234 11.77 -5.46 3.49
CA LEU A 234 10.59 -5.06 2.72
C LEU A 234 9.66 -4.12 3.49
N LEU A 235 9.57 -4.27 4.81
CA LEU A 235 8.71 -3.41 5.65
C LEU A 235 9.13 -1.93 5.64
N CYS A 236 10.42 -1.64 5.40
CA CYS A 236 10.90 -0.27 5.32
C CYS A 236 10.38 0.48 4.08
N HIS A 237 9.90 -0.25 3.05
CA HIS A 237 9.28 0.33 1.87
C HIS A 237 7.80 0.66 2.07
N LEU A 238 7.14 0.04 3.05
CA LEU A 238 5.71 0.20 3.27
C LEU A 238 5.44 1.23 4.37
N LEU A 239 4.53 2.18 4.13
CA LEU A 239 4.09 3.15 5.13
C LEU A 239 2.70 2.78 5.65
N ARG A 240 2.45 3.07 6.94
CA ARG A 240 1.12 2.84 7.56
C ARG A 240 0.01 3.55 6.79
N GLU A 241 0.26 4.77 6.33
CA GLU A 241 -0.69 5.58 5.55
C GLU A 241 -1.16 4.89 4.27
N ASP A 242 -0.31 4.10 3.61
CA ASP A 242 -0.66 3.46 2.33
C ASP A 242 -1.57 2.23 2.53
N LEU A 243 -1.67 1.75 3.77
CA LEU A 243 -2.51 0.63 4.19
C LEU A 243 -3.66 1.05 5.13
N TYR A 244 -3.74 2.34 5.48
CA TYR A 244 -4.88 2.88 6.22
C TYR A 244 -5.98 3.27 5.23
N TRP A 245 -6.84 2.32 4.86
CA TRP A 245 -7.93 2.55 3.91
C TRP A 245 -9.22 2.89 4.65
N THR A 246 -9.95 3.87 4.13
CA THR A 246 -11.23 4.32 4.68
C THR A 246 -12.38 3.73 3.87
N GLY A 247 -13.47 3.36 4.54
CA GLY A 247 -14.71 2.94 3.92
C GLY A 247 -15.63 4.12 3.58
N SER A 248 -16.76 3.82 2.97
CA SER A 248 -17.80 4.83 2.73
C SER A 248 -18.39 5.31 4.05
N PRO A 249 -18.55 6.63 4.26
CA PRO A 249 -19.28 7.14 5.41
C PRO A 249 -20.74 6.66 5.36
N ASP A 250 -21.29 6.29 6.52
CA ASP A 250 -22.70 5.99 6.64
C ASP A 250 -23.49 7.30 6.42
N PRO A 251 -24.40 7.38 5.43
CA PRO A 251 -25.14 8.61 5.12
C PRO A 251 -26.04 9.09 6.28
N THR A 252 -26.26 8.26 7.29
CA THR A 252 -27.01 8.60 8.52
C THR A 252 -26.10 9.12 9.64
N THR A 253 -24.79 8.99 9.51
CA THR A 253 -23.82 9.53 10.48
C THR A 253 -23.59 11.02 10.27
N ALA A 254 -23.30 11.71 11.37
CA ALA A 254 -23.02 13.14 11.30
C ALA A 254 -21.78 13.41 10.43
N PRO A 255 -21.72 14.53 9.68
CA PRO A 255 -20.63 14.83 8.75
C PRO A 255 -19.26 15.05 9.41
N TRP A 256 -19.19 15.11 10.75
CA TRP A 256 -17.96 15.18 11.54
C TRP A 256 -17.60 13.85 12.20
N ALA A 257 -18.32 12.76 11.90
CA ALA A 257 -17.96 11.43 12.38
C ALA A 257 -16.70 10.95 11.67
N ASP A 258 -15.88 10.18 12.40
CA ASP A 258 -14.72 9.53 11.81
C ASP A 258 -15.15 8.59 10.68
N GLN A 259 -14.44 8.65 9.55
CA GLN A 259 -14.68 7.70 8.48
C GLN A 259 -14.34 6.28 8.98
N PRO A 260 -15.21 5.29 8.73
CA PRO A 260 -14.93 3.92 9.13
C PRO A 260 -13.69 3.41 8.39
N VAL A 261 -13.00 2.45 8.99
CA VAL A 261 -11.92 1.72 8.28
C VAL A 261 -12.55 0.84 7.21
N ALA A 262 -11.91 0.76 6.04
CA ALA A 262 -12.34 -0.14 4.97
C ALA A 262 -12.28 -1.59 5.45
N THR A 263 -13.39 -2.31 5.32
CA THR A 263 -13.48 -3.76 5.60
C THR A 263 -13.15 -4.62 4.40
N GLU A 264 -12.89 -3.98 3.27
CA GLU A 264 -12.81 -4.57 1.94
C GLU A 264 -11.39 -4.42 1.37
N VAL A 265 -10.35 -4.52 2.21
CA VAL A 265 -8.95 -4.40 1.74
C VAL A 265 -8.46 -5.73 1.14
N THR A 266 -8.89 -6.84 1.74
CA THR A 266 -8.66 -8.21 1.28
C THR A 266 -9.98 -8.98 1.23
N GLU A 267 -10.01 -10.08 0.48
CA GLU A 267 -11.10 -11.10 0.54
C GLU A 267 -10.60 -12.36 1.26
N ASP A 268 -9.37 -12.74 0.93
CA ASP A 268 -8.66 -13.89 1.45
C ASP A 268 -7.40 -13.45 2.19
N VAL A 269 -6.87 -14.32 3.03
CA VAL A 269 -5.65 -14.07 3.79
C VAL A 269 -4.79 -15.32 3.92
N LEU A 270 -3.49 -15.11 4.16
CA LEU A 270 -2.52 -16.14 4.48
C LEU A 270 -2.70 -16.62 5.93
N VAL A 271 -2.85 -17.92 6.12
CA VAL A 271 -2.87 -18.56 7.45
C VAL A 271 -1.73 -19.57 7.56
N PRO A 272 -0.70 -19.30 8.38
CA PRO A 272 0.37 -20.25 8.63
C PRO A 272 -0.07 -21.35 9.62
N ASP A 273 0.01 -22.62 9.22
CA ASP A 273 0.02 -23.79 10.11
C ASP A 273 1.43 -24.37 10.16
N VAL A 274 2.26 -23.81 11.03
CA VAL A 274 3.67 -24.20 11.13
C VAL A 274 3.77 -25.57 11.80
N PRO A 275 4.44 -26.57 11.19
CA PRO A 275 4.73 -27.83 11.86
C PRO A 275 5.85 -27.67 12.90
N PHE A 276 5.62 -28.09 14.14
CA PHE A 276 6.62 -28.08 15.22
C PHE A 276 6.31 -29.15 16.28
N GLU A 277 7.27 -29.43 17.16
CA GLU A 277 7.09 -30.29 18.33
C GLU A 277 6.65 -29.45 19.54
N PRO A 278 5.43 -29.64 20.09
CA PRO A 278 4.96 -28.85 21.22
C PRO A 278 5.74 -29.16 22.50
N ILE A 279 6.23 -28.11 23.15
CA ILE A 279 6.77 -28.14 24.52
C ILE A 279 5.62 -28.09 25.53
N ALA A 280 4.57 -27.31 25.22
CA ALA A 280 3.36 -27.19 26.02
C ALA A 280 2.11 -27.19 25.13
N ILE A 281 1.04 -27.79 25.64
CA ILE A 281 -0.30 -27.76 25.04
C ILE A 281 -1.27 -27.34 26.14
N PHE A 282 -1.98 -26.25 25.91
CA PHE A 282 -2.99 -25.70 26.78
C PHE A 282 -4.36 -25.98 26.20
N THR A 283 -5.27 -26.46 27.04
CA THR A 283 -6.69 -26.69 26.71
C THR A 283 -7.57 -25.73 27.50
N ALA A 284 -8.88 -25.75 27.26
CA ALA A 284 -9.83 -24.88 27.95
C ALA A 284 -9.69 -24.88 29.50
N SER A 285 -9.33 -26.01 30.12
CA SER A 285 -9.13 -26.08 31.58
C SER A 285 -7.91 -25.31 32.09
N ASP A 286 -6.90 -25.14 31.24
CA ASP A 286 -5.60 -24.54 31.60
C ASP A 286 -5.59 -23.01 31.47
N MET A 287 -6.61 -22.44 30.82
CA MET A 287 -6.61 -21.02 30.43
C MET A 287 -7.59 -20.20 31.27
N ALA A 288 -7.11 -19.17 31.97
CA ALA A 288 -7.96 -18.18 32.63
C ALA A 288 -8.70 -17.34 31.58
N VAL A 289 -10.00 -17.11 31.77
CA VAL A 289 -10.82 -16.36 30.79
C VAL A 289 -11.36 -15.06 31.40
N GLU A 290 -11.45 -14.03 30.57
CA GLU A 290 -12.00 -12.72 30.91
C GLU A 290 -12.83 -12.18 29.73
N GLY A 291 -13.93 -11.50 30.00
CA GLY A 291 -14.75 -10.82 29.00
C GLY A 291 -16.22 -10.73 29.42
N GLY A 292 -17.05 -10.15 28.55
CA GLY A 292 -18.49 -10.01 28.80
C GLY A 292 -19.22 -11.36 28.77
N ILE A 293 -19.25 -11.98 27.59
CA ILE A 293 -19.86 -13.29 27.36
C ILE A 293 -18.77 -14.27 26.92
N VAL A 294 -18.00 -14.73 27.90
CA VAL A 294 -16.94 -15.73 27.71
C VAL A 294 -17.21 -16.94 28.59
N GLU A 295 -17.35 -18.11 27.97
CA GLU A 295 -17.71 -19.35 28.63
C GLU A 295 -16.61 -20.40 28.42
N ARG A 296 -16.10 -20.96 29.51
CA ARG A 296 -15.26 -22.15 29.46
C ARG A 296 -16.15 -23.40 29.42
N ARG A 297 -16.04 -24.19 28.37
CA ARG A 297 -16.71 -25.47 28.19
C ARG A 297 -15.73 -26.62 28.40
N ALA A 298 -16.21 -27.85 28.25
CA ALA A 298 -15.39 -29.04 28.52
C ALA A 298 -14.19 -29.17 27.57
N ASP A 299 -14.37 -28.80 26.30
CA ASP A 299 -13.41 -28.99 25.21
C ASP A 299 -13.09 -27.70 24.44
N GLU A 300 -13.71 -26.57 24.79
CA GLU A 300 -13.50 -25.29 24.13
C GLU A 300 -13.72 -24.11 25.07
N ILE A 301 -13.26 -22.93 24.66
CA ILE A 301 -13.67 -21.64 25.19
C ILE A 301 -14.50 -20.96 24.11
N LEU A 302 -15.72 -20.57 24.46
CA LEU A 302 -16.56 -19.69 23.66
C LEU A 302 -16.31 -18.24 24.10
N MET A 303 -16.00 -17.37 23.14
CA MET A 303 -16.07 -15.92 23.29
C MET A 303 -17.15 -15.39 22.37
N ALA A 304 -18.33 -15.10 22.92
CA ALA A 304 -19.46 -14.53 22.18
C ALA A 304 -19.44 -13.01 22.12
N THR A 305 -18.62 -12.38 22.96
CA THR A 305 -18.23 -10.98 22.83
C THR A 305 -16.72 -10.88 22.93
N VAL A 306 -16.16 -9.68 22.71
CA VAL A 306 -14.75 -9.38 23.03
C VAL A 306 -14.36 -10.00 24.37
N GLY A 307 -13.28 -10.77 24.34
CA GLY A 307 -12.87 -11.65 25.43
C GLY A 307 -11.44 -12.12 25.24
N THR A 308 -10.85 -12.65 26.30
CA THR A 308 -9.45 -13.09 26.33
C THR A 308 -9.30 -14.39 27.11
N ALA A 309 -8.52 -15.32 26.57
CA ALA A 309 -8.02 -16.51 27.27
C ALA A 309 -6.52 -16.35 27.52
N ARG A 310 -6.09 -16.52 28.78
CA ARG A 310 -4.69 -16.35 29.24
C ARG A 310 -4.13 -17.66 29.78
N MET A 311 -2.89 -17.94 29.47
CA MET A 311 -2.14 -19.09 29.98
C MET A 311 -0.71 -18.70 30.32
N SER A 312 -0.09 -19.45 31.23
CA SER A 312 1.30 -19.23 31.62
C SER A 312 2.17 -20.29 30.96
N PHE A 313 3.18 -19.84 30.20
CA PHE A 313 4.18 -20.69 29.57
C PHE A 313 5.55 -20.40 30.18
N THR A 314 6.34 -21.44 30.46
CA THR A 314 7.73 -21.26 30.90
C THR A 314 8.66 -21.65 29.76
N ALA A 315 9.23 -20.63 29.11
CA ALA A 315 10.22 -20.81 28.04
C ALA A 315 11.51 -21.42 28.64
N PRO A 316 11.94 -22.60 28.17
CA PRO A 316 13.10 -23.30 28.73
C PRO A 316 14.43 -22.60 28.43
N HIS A 317 14.47 -21.75 27.41
CA HIS A 317 15.60 -20.94 27.01
C HIS A 317 15.12 -19.67 26.30
N GLU A 318 16.04 -18.72 26.11
CA GLU A 318 15.82 -17.61 25.20
C GLU A 318 15.77 -18.11 23.75
N GLY A 319 14.82 -17.63 22.95
CA GLY A 319 14.69 -17.98 21.55
C GLY A 319 13.34 -17.61 20.94
N THR A 320 13.16 -17.96 19.67
CA THR A 320 11.91 -17.79 18.94
C THR A 320 11.03 -19.03 19.08
N PHE A 321 9.79 -18.84 19.53
CA PHE A 321 8.80 -19.90 19.73
C PHE A 321 7.64 -19.73 18.75
N VAL A 322 7.04 -20.84 18.35
CA VAL A 322 5.74 -20.86 17.67
C VAL A 322 4.64 -20.91 18.72
N VAL A 323 3.64 -20.05 18.57
CA VAL A 323 2.36 -20.13 19.28
C VAL A 323 1.30 -20.50 18.26
N SER A 324 0.80 -21.72 18.33
CA SER A 324 -0.23 -22.26 17.43
C SER A 324 -1.57 -22.32 18.15
N VAL A 325 -2.58 -21.71 17.56
CA VAL A 325 -3.93 -21.57 18.08
C VAL A 325 -4.88 -22.40 17.21
N GLU A 326 -5.59 -23.35 17.82
CA GLU A 326 -6.66 -24.10 17.16
C GLU A 326 -8.00 -23.44 17.46
N ALA A 327 -8.59 -22.83 16.45
CA ALA A 327 -9.82 -22.05 16.58
C ALA A 327 -10.77 -22.26 15.40
N ARG A 328 -12.03 -21.90 15.62
CA ARG A 328 -13.04 -21.66 14.58
C ARG A 328 -13.92 -20.47 14.98
N SER A 329 -14.77 -20.01 14.09
CA SER A 329 -15.70 -18.92 14.37
C SER A 329 -17.00 -19.01 13.58
N THR A 330 -17.97 -18.18 13.97
CA THR A 330 -19.18 -17.91 13.17
C THR A 330 -19.06 -16.51 12.54
N PRO A 331 -19.58 -16.29 11.33
CA PRO A 331 -19.49 -15.00 10.67
C PRO A 331 -20.59 -14.04 11.14
N CYS A 332 -20.33 -12.74 10.98
CA CYS A 332 -21.33 -11.67 10.99
C CYS A 332 -20.96 -10.67 9.89
N HIS A 333 -21.93 -10.26 9.07
CA HIS A 333 -21.71 -9.41 7.89
C HIS A 333 -20.64 -9.98 6.94
N GLY A 334 -20.62 -11.30 6.75
CA GLY A 334 -19.65 -11.97 5.88
C GLY A 334 -18.22 -12.06 6.40
N ALA A 335 -17.93 -11.54 7.60
CA ALA A 335 -16.60 -11.58 8.20
C ALA A 335 -16.56 -12.43 9.49
N TYR A 336 -15.46 -13.16 9.65
CA TYR A 336 -15.18 -14.07 10.76
C TYR A 336 -14.42 -13.40 11.91
N ALA A 337 -14.30 -14.11 13.03
CA ALA A 337 -13.55 -13.61 14.18
C ALA A 337 -12.04 -13.54 13.90
N MET A 338 -11.39 -12.52 14.45
CA MET A 338 -9.94 -12.37 14.48
C MET A 338 -9.44 -12.62 15.91
N ALA A 339 -8.44 -13.49 16.04
CA ALA A 339 -7.80 -13.82 17.30
C ALA A 339 -6.43 -13.13 17.38
N GLN A 340 -6.28 -12.15 18.26
CA GLN A 340 -5.00 -11.53 18.55
C GLN A 340 -4.23 -12.39 19.56
N VAL A 341 -2.98 -12.73 19.24
CA VAL A 341 -2.06 -13.37 20.18
C VAL A 341 -1.15 -12.29 20.76
N SER A 342 -0.96 -12.33 22.09
CA SER A 342 0.00 -11.47 22.79
C SER A 342 0.87 -12.27 23.74
N VAL A 343 2.09 -11.76 23.98
CA VAL A 343 3.06 -12.28 24.94
C VAL A 343 3.43 -11.14 25.88
N ASP A 344 3.25 -11.33 27.18
CA ASP A 344 3.47 -10.30 28.22
C ASP A 344 2.76 -8.96 27.92
N GLY A 345 1.59 -9.03 27.30
CA GLY A 345 0.77 -7.87 26.92
C GLY A 345 1.14 -7.22 25.58
N GLU A 346 2.23 -7.64 24.93
CA GLU A 346 2.61 -7.17 23.60
C GLU A 346 1.96 -8.04 22.51
N ALA A 347 1.24 -7.44 21.57
CA ALA A 347 0.62 -8.16 20.46
C ALA A 347 1.68 -8.68 19.49
N VAL A 348 1.75 -10.01 19.31
CA VAL A 348 2.73 -10.66 18.42
C VAL A 348 2.14 -11.06 17.07
N GLY A 349 0.81 -11.09 16.96
CA GLY A 349 0.14 -11.28 15.68
C GLY A 349 -1.37 -11.38 15.79
N ILE A 350 -2.03 -11.31 14.65
CA ILE A 350 -3.48 -11.46 14.53
C ILE A 350 -3.74 -12.62 13.59
N LEU A 351 -4.47 -13.61 14.07
CA LEU A 351 -4.83 -14.82 13.37
C LEU A 351 -6.28 -14.72 12.88
N PRO A 352 -6.52 -14.73 11.56
CA PRO A 352 -7.86 -14.89 11.02
C PRO A 352 -8.37 -16.30 11.34
N THR A 353 -9.69 -16.44 11.50
CA THR A 353 -10.34 -17.73 11.73
C THR A 353 -11.46 -17.96 10.73
N GLY A 354 -11.94 -19.19 10.64
CA GLY A 354 -13.02 -19.58 9.73
C GLY A 354 -14.01 -20.55 10.39
N PRO A 355 -14.96 -21.11 9.62
CA PRO A 355 -16.03 -21.94 10.16
C PRO A 355 -15.55 -23.31 10.67
N GLU A 356 -14.41 -23.76 10.15
CA GLU A 356 -13.80 -25.04 10.47
C GLU A 356 -12.73 -24.91 11.56
N TRP A 357 -12.55 -25.96 12.36
CA TRP A 357 -11.44 -26.04 13.29
C TRP A 357 -10.11 -26.12 12.53
N ARG A 358 -9.30 -25.08 12.64
CA ARG A 358 -7.98 -25.01 12.02
C ARG A 358 -6.96 -24.46 12.99
N ARG A 359 -5.71 -24.88 12.79
CA ARG A 359 -4.56 -24.27 13.46
C ARG A 359 -4.08 -23.07 12.66
N ALA A 360 -3.74 -22.02 13.39
CA ALA A 360 -3.08 -20.84 12.87
C ALA A 360 -1.94 -20.48 13.82
N SER A 361 -0.80 -20.06 13.27
CA SER A 361 0.46 -19.96 14.00
C SER A 361 1.08 -18.57 13.85
N VAL A 362 1.58 -18.05 14.96
CA VAL A 362 2.47 -16.87 15.00
C VAL A 362 3.80 -17.27 15.62
N VAL A 363 4.84 -16.46 15.37
CA VAL A 363 6.14 -16.60 16.03
C VAL A 363 6.34 -15.45 17.01
N ALA A 364 6.99 -15.73 18.14
CA ALA A 364 7.31 -14.74 19.15
C ALA A 364 8.69 -15.02 19.76
N ASP A 365 9.49 -13.98 19.93
CA ASP A 365 10.74 -14.07 20.67
C ASP A 365 10.46 -13.99 22.17
N MET A 366 10.96 -14.97 22.94
CA MET A 366 10.79 -15.03 24.39
C MET A 366 12.16 -15.18 25.06
N LYS A 367 12.30 -14.59 26.24
CA LYS A 367 13.45 -14.85 27.11
C LYS A 367 13.26 -16.18 27.83
N ALA A 368 14.31 -16.69 28.47
CA ALA A 368 14.15 -17.83 29.37
C ALA A 368 13.33 -17.38 30.60
N GLY A 369 12.31 -18.14 30.98
CA GLY A 369 11.46 -17.82 32.12
C GLY A 369 9.97 -17.91 31.83
N THR A 370 9.16 -17.43 32.77
CA THR A 370 7.71 -17.48 32.68
C THR A 370 7.16 -16.27 31.95
N HIS A 371 6.30 -16.54 30.97
CA HIS A 371 5.61 -15.56 30.13
C HIS A 371 4.10 -15.77 30.22
N GLU A 372 3.33 -14.68 30.13
CA GLU A 372 1.89 -14.75 29.92
C GLU A 372 1.61 -14.76 28.41
N ILE A 373 0.90 -15.78 27.94
CA ILE A 373 0.36 -15.80 26.58
C ILE A 373 -1.13 -15.49 26.68
N ALA A 374 -1.65 -14.65 25.80
CA ALA A 374 -3.07 -14.38 25.71
C ALA A 374 -3.59 -14.47 24.27
N VAL A 375 -4.77 -15.06 24.10
CA VAL A 375 -5.54 -15.09 22.86
C VAL A 375 -6.82 -14.30 23.06
N SER A 376 -7.00 -13.22 22.29
CA SER A 376 -8.11 -12.27 22.43
C SER A 376 -8.99 -12.21 21.16
N PHE A 377 -10.30 -12.23 21.33
CA PHE A 377 -11.26 -11.92 20.27
C PHE A 377 -11.42 -10.40 20.13
N ILE A 378 -11.04 -9.83 18.98
CA ILE A 378 -10.84 -8.36 18.85
C ILE A 378 -11.82 -7.62 17.92
N ASN A 379 -12.64 -8.33 17.14
CA ASN A 379 -13.52 -7.73 16.15
C ASN A 379 -14.96 -8.20 16.34
N ASP A 380 -15.52 -8.06 17.53
CA ASP A 380 -16.89 -8.46 17.82
C ASP A 380 -17.93 -7.73 16.95
N ALA A 381 -18.98 -8.45 16.53
CA ALA A 381 -20.08 -7.92 15.72
C ALA A 381 -21.30 -8.86 15.78
N SER A 382 -22.48 -8.27 15.89
CA SER A 382 -23.74 -9.03 15.92
C SER A 382 -24.86 -8.26 15.21
N THR A 383 -25.81 -9.00 14.64
CA THR A 383 -27.10 -8.50 14.16
C THR A 383 -28.24 -9.24 14.86
N ALA A 384 -29.49 -9.01 14.44
CA ALA A 384 -30.62 -9.79 14.94
C ALA A 384 -30.57 -11.28 14.53
N THR A 385 -29.82 -11.65 13.49
CA THR A 385 -29.79 -13.00 12.91
C THR A 385 -28.41 -13.63 12.85
N GLU A 386 -27.35 -12.84 12.99
CA GLU A 386 -25.95 -13.27 12.91
C GLU A 386 -25.21 -12.83 14.17
N ASP A 387 -24.24 -13.62 14.59
CA ASP A 387 -23.43 -13.30 15.75
C ASP A 387 -22.01 -13.83 15.55
N ARG A 388 -21.02 -12.95 15.63
CA ARG A 388 -19.61 -13.31 15.41
C ARG A 388 -19.04 -13.85 16.71
N ASN A 389 -18.81 -15.15 16.74
CA ASN A 389 -18.29 -15.83 17.93
C ASN A 389 -16.91 -16.41 17.61
N LEU A 390 -16.00 -16.39 18.59
CA LEU A 390 -14.73 -17.12 18.53
C LEU A 390 -14.80 -18.37 19.43
N PHE A 391 -14.38 -19.51 18.89
CA PHE A 391 -14.24 -20.77 19.62
C PHE A 391 -12.77 -21.17 19.63
N LEU A 392 -12.21 -21.37 20.81
CA LEU A 392 -10.81 -21.73 21.03
C LEU A 392 -10.71 -23.11 21.67
N ARG A 393 -9.97 -24.04 21.07
CA ARG A 393 -9.78 -25.40 21.60
C ARG A 393 -8.43 -25.57 22.27
N THR A 394 -7.35 -25.32 21.52
CA THR A 394 -5.98 -25.53 22.00
C THR A 394 -5.07 -24.36 21.68
N VAL A 395 -4.11 -24.10 22.57
CA VAL A 395 -2.92 -23.30 22.29
C VAL A 395 -1.71 -24.19 22.52
N SER A 396 -0.88 -24.36 21.49
CA SER A 396 0.34 -25.17 21.55
C SER A 396 1.56 -24.27 21.37
N VAL A 397 2.60 -24.48 22.19
CA VAL A 397 3.82 -23.66 22.19
C VAL A 397 5.04 -24.56 22.08
N GLY A 398 5.98 -24.22 21.21
CA GLY A 398 7.23 -24.98 21.03
C GLY A 398 8.25 -24.20 20.21
N ASP A 399 9.42 -24.79 20.00
CA ASP A 399 10.51 -24.14 19.27
C ASP A 399 10.13 -23.82 17.83
N ALA A 400 10.40 -22.58 17.39
CA ALA A 400 10.15 -22.22 16.00
C ALA A 400 11.17 -22.89 15.07
N PRO A 401 10.72 -23.67 14.06
CA PRO A 401 11.63 -24.21 13.05
C PRO A 401 12.21 -23.07 12.20
N ALA A 402 13.35 -23.31 11.56
CA ALA A 402 14.06 -22.30 10.77
C ALA A 402 13.17 -21.66 9.69
N ALA A 403 12.31 -22.44 9.04
CA ALA A 403 11.36 -21.96 8.04
C ALA A 403 10.39 -20.91 8.62
N ALA A 404 9.83 -21.16 9.81
CA ALA A 404 8.89 -20.25 10.46
C ALA A 404 9.53 -18.93 10.89
N ARG A 405 10.81 -18.96 11.30
CA ARG A 405 11.56 -17.74 11.65
C ARG A 405 11.80 -16.83 10.44
N SER A 406 11.66 -17.36 9.22
CA SER A 406 11.79 -16.57 8.00
C SER A 406 10.48 -15.89 7.57
N LEU A 407 9.34 -16.27 8.16
CA LEU A 407 8.04 -15.70 7.84
C LEU A 407 7.90 -14.33 8.51
N VAL A 408 7.83 -13.28 7.70
CA VAL A 408 7.71 -11.90 8.15
C VAL A 408 6.38 -11.32 7.66
N PRO A 409 5.48 -10.91 8.56
CA PRO A 409 4.26 -10.22 8.17
C PRO A 409 4.59 -8.84 7.59
N LEU A 410 3.97 -8.51 6.45
CA LEU A 410 4.04 -7.19 5.83
C LEU A 410 2.79 -6.35 6.15
N ALA A 411 1.65 -7.02 6.25
CA ALA A 411 0.38 -6.46 6.70
C ALA A 411 -0.30 -7.42 7.68
N ALA A 412 -1.00 -6.86 8.66
CA ALA A 412 -1.69 -7.58 9.72
C ALA A 412 -2.75 -8.55 9.19
N GLY A 413 -3.07 -9.57 9.99
CA GLY A 413 -4.14 -10.52 9.68
C GLY A 413 -3.86 -11.46 8.51
N GLY A 414 -2.61 -11.58 8.06
CA GLY A 414 -2.25 -12.43 6.92
C GLY A 414 -2.51 -11.80 5.55
N ALA A 415 -2.85 -10.50 5.50
CA ALA A 415 -3.12 -9.80 4.24
C ALA A 415 -1.90 -9.71 3.32
N ALA A 416 -0.70 -9.60 3.88
CA ALA A 416 0.55 -9.71 3.13
C ALA A 416 1.68 -10.19 4.04
N ALA A 417 2.57 -11.05 3.52
CA ALA A 417 3.75 -11.53 4.23
C ALA A 417 4.81 -11.97 3.23
N TYR A 418 6.03 -12.22 3.70
CA TYR A 418 7.02 -12.93 2.90
C TYR A 418 7.78 -13.96 3.73
N PHE A 419 8.39 -14.94 3.08
CA PHE A 419 9.27 -15.92 3.69
C PHE A 419 10.47 -16.24 2.80
N ARG A 420 11.51 -16.83 3.37
CA ARG A 420 12.72 -17.23 2.63
C ARG A 420 12.53 -18.63 2.04
N LEU A 421 13.01 -18.79 0.81
CA LEU A 421 13.11 -20.09 0.13
C LEU A 421 14.51 -20.14 -0.49
N GLY A 422 15.37 -20.98 0.07
CA GLY A 422 16.81 -20.96 -0.21
C GLY A 422 17.42 -19.57 0.04
N LYS A 423 18.08 -19.00 -0.97
CA LYS A 423 18.66 -17.64 -0.93
C LYS A 423 17.67 -16.55 -1.32
N GLY A 424 16.57 -16.92 -1.98
CA GLY A 424 15.56 -15.98 -2.45
C GLY A 424 14.44 -15.76 -1.44
N ARG A 425 13.32 -15.25 -1.95
CA ARG A 425 12.14 -14.94 -1.15
C ARG A 425 10.85 -15.15 -1.94
N VAL A 426 9.80 -15.47 -1.20
CA VAL A 426 8.43 -15.52 -1.69
C VAL A 426 7.62 -14.50 -0.91
N VAL A 427 6.99 -13.57 -1.60
CA VAL A 427 6.03 -12.61 -1.07
C VAL A 427 4.63 -13.10 -1.43
N VAL A 428 3.72 -13.06 -0.47
CA VAL A 428 2.29 -13.34 -0.66
C VAL A 428 1.54 -12.04 -0.39
N ASN A 429 0.72 -11.62 -1.35
CA ASN A 429 -0.12 -10.42 -1.24
C ASN A 429 -1.58 -10.77 -1.53
N PHE A 430 -2.49 -10.48 -0.60
CA PHE A 430 -3.94 -10.57 -0.81
C PHE A 430 -4.63 -9.19 -0.94
N ILE A 431 -3.88 -8.10 -0.76
CA ILE A 431 -4.42 -6.74 -0.80
C ILE A 431 -4.84 -6.39 -2.23
N ARG A 432 -6.10 -5.96 -2.39
CA ARG A 432 -6.76 -5.68 -3.68
C ARG A 432 -6.34 -4.34 -4.29
N TRP A 433 -5.05 -4.18 -4.54
CA TRP A 433 -4.47 -2.90 -4.94
C TRP A 433 -4.92 -2.40 -6.32
N ASP A 434 -5.25 -3.31 -7.23
CA ASP A 434 -5.57 -3.03 -8.64
C ASP A 434 -7.06 -2.76 -8.88
N THR A 435 -7.93 -3.15 -7.94
CA THR A 435 -9.38 -2.98 -8.02
C THR A 435 -9.92 -1.96 -7.00
N GLU A 436 -9.07 -1.44 -6.11
CA GLU A 436 -9.47 -0.44 -5.12
C GLU A 436 -9.68 0.93 -5.77
N GLU A 437 -10.89 1.46 -5.64
CA GLU A 437 -11.30 2.71 -6.30
C GLU A 437 -11.33 3.90 -5.33
N HIS A 438 -11.81 3.70 -4.10
CA HIS A 438 -11.96 4.79 -3.12
C HIS A 438 -10.61 5.23 -2.58
N ASN A 439 -9.72 4.28 -2.30
CA ASN A 439 -8.38 4.48 -1.78
C ASN A 439 -7.30 4.30 -2.86
N ALA A 440 -7.63 4.47 -4.14
CA ALA A 440 -6.76 4.14 -5.29
C ALA A 440 -5.33 4.69 -5.17
N THR A 441 -5.16 5.93 -4.72
CA THR A 441 -3.83 6.54 -4.54
C THR A 441 -3.01 5.87 -3.43
N ARG A 442 -3.64 5.39 -2.34
CA ARG A 442 -2.98 4.63 -1.27
C ARG A 442 -2.64 3.23 -1.75
N ALA A 443 -3.58 2.56 -2.43
CA ALA A 443 -3.38 1.25 -3.04
C ALA A 443 -2.21 1.21 -4.04
N ARG A 444 -2.14 2.22 -4.93
CA ARG A 444 -1.04 2.37 -5.88
C ARG A 444 0.31 2.63 -5.20
N ARG A 445 0.34 3.47 -4.14
CA ARG A 445 1.55 3.71 -3.34
C ARG A 445 2.01 2.45 -2.62
N TYR A 446 1.10 1.67 -2.03
CA TYR A 446 1.40 0.39 -1.39
C TYR A 446 2.09 -0.56 -2.38
N PHE A 447 1.42 -0.88 -3.50
CA PHE A 447 1.93 -1.89 -4.41
C PHE A 447 3.18 -1.41 -5.17
N GLY A 448 3.21 -0.13 -5.57
CA GLY A 448 4.40 0.48 -6.17
C GLY A 448 5.62 0.43 -5.23
N SER A 449 5.43 0.69 -3.94
CA SER A 449 6.51 0.62 -2.95
C SER A 449 6.97 -0.82 -2.70
N LEU A 450 6.03 -1.78 -2.66
CA LEU A 450 6.36 -3.21 -2.60
C LEU A 450 7.22 -3.64 -3.80
N LEU A 451 6.80 -3.29 -5.02
CA LEU A 451 7.56 -3.58 -6.24
C LEU A 451 8.92 -2.87 -6.25
N THR A 452 9.02 -1.66 -5.71
CA THR A 452 10.30 -0.96 -5.52
C THR A 452 11.23 -1.72 -4.57
N GLY A 453 10.71 -2.25 -3.46
CA GLY A 453 11.46 -3.13 -2.55
C GLY A 453 11.88 -4.45 -3.18
N LEU A 454 11.10 -4.93 -4.15
CA LEU A 454 11.40 -6.11 -4.97
C LEU A 454 12.36 -5.82 -6.14
N GLY A 455 12.79 -4.57 -6.32
CA GLY A 455 13.75 -4.19 -7.35
C GLY A 455 13.15 -4.05 -8.75
N VAL A 456 11.84 -3.89 -8.88
CA VAL A 456 11.19 -3.61 -10.17
C VAL A 456 11.62 -2.24 -10.68
N ASP A 457 12.00 -2.18 -11.95
CA ASP A 457 12.27 -0.92 -12.65
C ASP A 457 10.97 -0.29 -13.15
N PHE A 458 10.95 1.04 -13.17
CA PHE A 458 9.79 1.81 -13.57
C PHE A 458 10.11 2.69 -14.78
N ALA A 459 9.09 2.97 -15.59
CA ALA A 459 9.16 4.00 -16.60
C ALA A 459 9.18 5.38 -15.93
N ASP A 460 10.01 6.28 -16.45
CA ASP A 460 9.92 7.68 -16.09
C ASP A 460 8.71 8.28 -16.81
N GLU A 461 7.72 8.75 -16.04
CA GLU A 461 6.64 9.58 -16.56
C GLU A 461 7.04 11.04 -16.42
N PHE A 462 7.45 11.62 -17.54
CA PHE A 462 7.80 13.02 -17.65
C PHE A 462 6.55 13.83 -17.99
N GLY A 463 5.74 14.12 -16.97
CA GLY A 463 4.48 14.83 -17.13
C GLY A 463 4.32 16.00 -16.17
N MET A 464 3.47 16.95 -16.55
CA MET A 464 3.02 18.01 -15.67
C MET A 464 1.66 17.62 -15.12
N THR A 465 1.57 17.54 -13.80
CA THR A 465 0.32 17.17 -13.13
C THR A 465 -0.31 18.40 -12.50
N TYR A 466 -1.62 18.51 -12.67
CA TYR A 466 -2.44 19.59 -12.13
C TYR A 466 -3.54 18.98 -11.27
N ASP A 467 -3.66 19.47 -10.05
CA ASP A 467 -4.70 19.08 -9.11
C ASP A 467 -5.99 19.82 -9.45
N VAL A 468 -7.01 19.09 -9.92
CA VAL A 468 -8.28 19.67 -10.35
C VAL A 468 -9.04 20.26 -9.15
N THR A 469 -8.75 19.86 -7.92
CA THR A 469 -9.36 20.48 -6.74
C THR A 469 -8.95 21.94 -6.54
N LYS A 470 -7.83 22.36 -7.13
CA LYS A 470 -7.35 23.75 -7.13
C LYS A 470 -7.94 24.56 -8.30
N PHE A 471 -8.74 23.95 -9.17
CA PHE A 471 -9.38 24.64 -10.30
C PHE A 471 -10.57 25.46 -9.80
N THR A 472 -10.85 26.57 -10.49
CA THR A 472 -11.99 27.43 -10.19
C THR A 472 -13.25 26.82 -10.79
N PRO A 473 -14.29 26.50 -9.99
CA PRO A 473 -15.55 26.02 -10.53
C PRO A 473 -16.33 27.15 -11.21
N LYS A 474 -17.23 26.78 -12.12
CA LYS A 474 -18.23 27.69 -12.68
C LYS A 474 -18.95 28.42 -11.53
N PRO A 475 -19.10 29.76 -11.59
CA PRO A 475 -19.84 30.50 -10.58
C PRO A 475 -21.24 29.92 -10.35
N ASP A 476 -21.63 29.83 -9.09
CA ASP A 476 -22.95 29.35 -8.64
C ASP A 476 -23.29 27.91 -9.12
N MET A 477 -22.28 27.08 -9.39
CA MET A 477 -22.48 25.68 -9.76
C MET A 477 -23.18 24.91 -8.63
N PRO A 478 -24.39 24.36 -8.85
CA PRO A 478 -25.09 23.63 -7.81
C PRO A 478 -24.42 22.29 -7.54
N TYR A 479 -24.38 21.90 -6.26
CA TYR A 479 -23.86 20.60 -5.80
C TYR A 479 -22.40 20.30 -6.19
N PHE A 480 -21.58 21.34 -6.39
CA PHE A 480 -20.13 21.20 -6.47
C PHE A 480 -19.52 21.14 -5.08
N ARG A 481 -18.58 20.21 -4.86
CA ARG A 481 -17.73 20.21 -3.65
C ARG A 481 -16.36 19.63 -3.94
N VAL A 482 -15.39 20.00 -3.11
CA VAL A 482 -14.07 19.38 -3.06
C VAL A 482 -13.96 18.62 -1.76
N GLU A 483 -13.66 17.33 -1.83
CA GLU A 483 -13.56 16.44 -0.67
C GLU A 483 -12.56 15.32 -0.97
N GLY A 484 -11.69 14.98 -0.02
CA GLY A 484 -10.74 13.86 -0.17
C GLY A 484 -9.79 13.96 -1.38
N GLY A 485 -9.45 15.17 -1.84
CA GLY A 485 -8.62 15.35 -3.04
C GLY A 485 -9.38 15.15 -4.36
N VAL A 486 -10.71 15.20 -4.34
CA VAL A 486 -11.58 15.00 -5.50
C VAL A 486 -12.52 16.19 -5.68
N ALA A 487 -12.66 16.65 -6.93
CA ALA A 487 -13.69 17.61 -7.33
C ALA A 487 -14.95 16.85 -7.76
N HIS A 488 -16.03 17.01 -7.00
CA HIS A 488 -17.32 16.37 -7.21
C HIS A 488 -18.28 17.32 -7.93
N LEU A 489 -18.78 16.90 -9.09
CA LEU A 489 -19.72 17.64 -9.93
C LEU A 489 -21.01 16.80 -10.03
N ALA A 490 -22.06 17.22 -9.31
CA ALA A 490 -23.38 16.58 -9.35
C ALA A 490 -24.42 17.36 -10.17
N SER A 491 -23.94 18.19 -11.09
CA SER A 491 -24.77 18.90 -12.06
C SER A 491 -23.92 19.37 -13.24
N ASN A 492 -24.57 19.75 -14.35
CA ASN A 492 -23.86 20.33 -15.50
C ASN A 492 -23.08 21.60 -15.11
N GLY A 493 -21.80 21.62 -15.44
CA GLY A 493 -20.91 22.71 -15.09
C GLY A 493 -19.46 22.40 -15.45
N TRP A 494 -18.55 23.26 -15.02
CA TRP A 494 -17.13 23.10 -15.34
C TRP A 494 -16.24 23.54 -14.20
N VAL A 495 -15.01 23.06 -14.24
CA VAL A 495 -13.87 23.56 -13.47
C VAL A 495 -12.79 24.03 -14.44
N GLU A 496 -12.14 25.14 -14.14
CA GLU A 496 -11.07 25.69 -15.00
C GLU A 496 -9.84 26.09 -14.19
N GLY A 497 -8.67 25.84 -14.77
CA GLY A 497 -7.39 26.12 -14.14
C GLY A 497 -6.31 26.44 -15.17
N GLU A 498 -5.25 27.08 -14.72
CA GLU A 498 -4.10 27.36 -15.56
C GLU A 498 -3.15 26.16 -15.59
N ILE A 499 -2.70 25.81 -16.79
CA ILE A 499 -1.64 24.84 -17.01
C ILE A 499 -0.44 25.54 -17.67
N GLN A 500 0.76 25.12 -17.31
CA GLN A 500 2.00 25.59 -17.90
C GLN A 500 2.53 24.56 -18.89
N VAL A 501 2.86 24.99 -20.11
CA VAL A 501 3.45 24.14 -21.14
C VAL A 501 4.90 24.60 -21.37
N PRO A 502 5.90 23.70 -21.26
CA PRO A 502 7.31 24.08 -21.29
C PRO A 502 7.82 24.29 -22.70
N THR A 503 7.33 23.52 -23.66
CA THR A 503 7.78 23.52 -25.06
C THR A 503 6.60 23.36 -26.00
N ASP A 504 6.69 23.94 -27.20
CA ASP A 504 5.75 23.65 -28.28
C ASP A 504 5.78 22.14 -28.58
N GLY A 505 4.61 21.52 -28.78
CA GLY A 505 4.56 20.10 -29.13
C GLY A 505 3.19 19.46 -29.00
N ARG A 506 3.17 18.15 -29.24
CA ARG A 506 2.00 17.31 -28.94
C ARG A 506 2.09 16.79 -27.52
N TYR A 507 0.95 16.71 -26.87
CA TYR A 507 0.83 16.23 -25.51
C TYR A 507 -0.33 15.25 -25.37
N LYS A 508 -0.15 14.24 -24.53
CA LYS A 508 -1.19 13.37 -24.01
C LYS A 508 -1.75 14.06 -22.78
N LEU A 509 -2.90 14.71 -22.95
CA LEU A 509 -3.67 15.24 -21.83
C LEU A 509 -4.50 14.10 -21.27
N SER A 510 -4.25 13.75 -20.02
CA SER A 510 -4.95 12.70 -19.31
C SER A 510 -5.70 13.29 -18.12
N VAL A 511 -6.91 12.79 -17.86
CA VAL A 511 -7.76 13.19 -16.75
C VAL A 511 -8.11 11.94 -15.97
N ASP A 512 -7.79 11.93 -14.69
CA ASP A 512 -8.31 10.93 -13.76
C ASP A 512 -9.77 11.32 -13.46
N ALA A 513 -10.69 10.42 -13.77
CA ALA A 513 -12.12 10.65 -13.58
C ALA A 513 -12.85 9.35 -13.19
N SER A 514 -13.94 9.51 -12.44
CA SER A 514 -14.91 8.46 -12.13
C SER A 514 -16.31 9.05 -12.13
N GLY A 515 -17.35 8.21 -12.07
CA GLY A 515 -18.70 8.77 -11.99
C GLY A 515 -19.82 7.75 -12.13
N THR A 516 -20.99 8.09 -11.59
CA THR A 516 -22.15 7.19 -11.59
C THR A 516 -22.89 7.27 -12.91
N PRO A 517 -23.41 6.15 -13.45
CA PRO A 517 -24.24 6.17 -14.64
C PRO A 517 -25.69 6.55 -14.30
N ALA A 518 -26.40 7.06 -15.30
CA ALA A 518 -27.86 7.10 -15.31
C ALA A 518 -28.35 6.66 -16.70
N LYS A 519 -29.40 5.84 -16.75
CA LYS A 519 -29.89 5.12 -17.93
C LYS A 519 -28.80 4.38 -18.71
N GLY A 520 -27.85 3.80 -17.98
CA GLY A 520 -26.71 3.08 -18.55
C GLY A 520 -25.68 3.97 -19.27
N VAL A 521 -25.77 5.29 -19.13
CA VAL A 521 -24.83 6.26 -19.71
C VAL A 521 -24.03 6.93 -18.60
N PHE A 522 -22.71 6.92 -18.74
CA PHE A 522 -21.74 7.52 -17.83
C PHE A 522 -21.49 9.01 -18.15
N PRO A 523 -20.83 9.75 -17.24
CA PRO A 523 -20.48 11.15 -17.48
C PRO A 523 -19.69 11.39 -18.76
N GLU A 524 -20.01 12.50 -19.43
CA GLU A 524 -19.26 13.07 -20.55
C GLU A 524 -18.50 14.30 -20.04
N VAL A 525 -17.20 14.36 -20.31
CA VAL A 525 -16.34 15.50 -19.99
C VAL A 525 -15.84 16.12 -21.28
N ARG A 526 -16.26 17.35 -21.58
CA ARG A 526 -15.68 18.14 -22.65
C ARG A 526 -14.45 18.86 -22.16
N VAL A 527 -13.37 18.73 -22.92
CA VAL A 527 -12.08 19.34 -22.59
C VAL A 527 -11.89 20.56 -23.47
N TRP A 528 -11.65 21.71 -22.86
CA TRP A 528 -11.41 22.98 -23.53
C TRP A 528 -10.01 23.50 -23.19
N LEU A 529 -9.30 23.98 -24.21
CA LEU A 529 -8.00 24.64 -24.09
C LEU A 529 -8.09 26.04 -24.71
N ASP A 530 -7.82 27.07 -23.91
CA ASP A 530 -7.91 28.49 -24.31
C ASP A 530 -9.24 28.86 -24.98
N GLY A 531 -10.34 28.32 -24.45
CA GLY A 531 -11.69 28.56 -24.97
C GLY A 531 -12.03 27.80 -26.26
N ARG A 532 -11.17 26.88 -26.73
CA ARG A 532 -11.44 26.00 -27.87
C ARG A 532 -11.64 24.56 -27.40
N GLU A 533 -12.64 23.88 -27.95
CA GLU A 533 -12.89 22.45 -27.63
C GLU A 533 -11.72 21.62 -28.19
N ALA A 534 -11.02 20.91 -27.29
CA ALA A 534 -9.92 20.02 -27.61
C ALA A 534 -10.38 18.58 -27.85
N GLY A 535 -11.50 18.19 -27.24
CA GLY A 535 -12.10 16.88 -27.42
C GLY A 535 -13.10 16.52 -26.32
N ILE A 536 -13.62 15.30 -26.40
CA ILE A 536 -14.60 14.76 -25.48
C ILE A 536 -14.05 13.46 -24.86
N ILE A 537 -14.12 13.37 -23.54
CA ILE A 537 -13.86 12.16 -22.77
C ILE A 537 -15.21 11.59 -22.35
N GLN A 538 -15.53 10.39 -22.84
CA GLN A 538 -16.69 9.64 -22.37
C GLN A 538 -16.23 8.63 -21.32
N LEU A 539 -16.71 8.76 -20.08
CA LEU A 539 -16.47 7.75 -19.07
C LEU A 539 -17.11 6.43 -19.50
N ALA A 540 -16.48 5.33 -19.13
CA ALA A 540 -16.87 3.98 -19.52
C ALA A 540 -17.22 3.09 -18.31
N THR A 541 -16.88 3.54 -17.10
CA THR A 541 -17.01 2.78 -15.86
C THR A 541 -17.34 3.71 -14.70
N GLY A 542 -17.89 3.14 -13.64
CA GLY A 542 -18.06 3.82 -12.35
C GLY A 542 -16.73 4.11 -11.68
N SER A 543 -15.75 3.25 -11.96
CA SER A 543 -14.41 3.24 -11.43
C SER A 543 -13.56 4.42 -11.87
N TRP A 544 -12.66 4.85 -10.99
CA TRP A 544 -11.58 5.77 -11.33
C TRP A 544 -10.73 5.18 -12.45
N ARG A 545 -10.62 5.94 -13.54
CA ARG A 545 -9.75 5.63 -14.67
C ARG A 545 -9.07 6.89 -15.17
N ARG A 546 -7.94 6.68 -15.82
CA ARG A 546 -7.24 7.72 -16.58
C ARG A 546 -7.74 7.72 -18.01
N TYR A 547 -8.41 8.80 -18.40
CA TYR A 547 -8.86 9.03 -19.77
C TYR A 547 -7.90 9.98 -20.46
N SER A 548 -7.56 9.75 -21.73
CA SER A 548 -6.58 10.59 -22.42
C SER A 548 -7.01 11.02 -23.80
N LEU A 549 -6.60 12.21 -24.19
CA LEU A 549 -6.66 12.72 -25.56
C LEU A 549 -5.33 13.35 -25.97
N SER A 550 -5.05 13.37 -27.27
CA SER A 550 -3.87 14.02 -27.82
C SER A 550 -4.18 15.47 -28.19
N VAL A 551 -3.41 16.41 -27.68
CA VAL A 551 -3.54 17.86 -27.94
C VAL A 551 -2.24 18.41 -28.51
N SER A 552 -2.31 19.52 -29.24
CA SER A 552 -1.13 20.30 -29.63
C SER A 552 -1.15 21.62 -28.86
N LEU A 553 -0.06 21.94 -28.18
CA LEU A 553 0.06 23.11 -27.32
C LEU A 553 1.34 23.87 -27.66
N THR A 554 1.28 25.19 -27.56
CA THR A 554 2.47 26.05 -27.60
C THR A 554 3.08 26.14 -26.20
N ALA A 555 4.34 26.53 -26.08
CA ALA A 555 4.96 26.86 -24.81
C ALA A 555 4.26 28.10 -24.20
N GLY A 556 4.00 28.06 -22.90
CA GLY A 556 3.34 29.16 -22.20
C GLY A 556 2.23 28.72 -21.25
N ARG A 557 1.48 29.69 -20.74
CA ARG A 557 0.30 29.45 -19.90
C ARG A 557 -0.90 29.19 -20.80
N HIS A 558 -1.68 28.19 -20.46
CA HIS A 558 -2.94 27.84 -21.10
C HIS A 558 -4.04 27.70 -20.06
N VAL A 559 -5.28 27.99 -20.45
CA VAL A 559 -6.45 27.74 -19.60
C VAL A 559 -7.06 26.41 -20.01
N LEU A 560 -7.04 25.45 -19.08
CA LEU A 560 -7.72 24.17 -19.21
C LEU A 560 -9.07 24.24 -18.50
N ARG A 561 -10.15 23.90 -19.21
CA ARG A 561 -11.47 23.70 -18.63
C ARG A 561 -11.97 22.28 -18.88
N LEU A 562 -12.47 21.65 -17.83
CA LEU A 562 -13.13 20.35 -17.85
C LEU A 562 -14.62 20.56 -17.56
N GLU A 563 -15.47 20.25 -18.53
CA GLU A 563 -16.90 20.53 -18.49
C GLU A 563 -17.72 19.24 -18.47
N PHE A 564 -18.53 19.05 -17.43
CA PHE A 564 -19.54 18.00 -17.32
C PHE A 564 -20.81 18.43 -18.07
N THR A 565 -21.16 17.72 -19.14
CA THR A 565 -22.15 18.19 -20.13
C THR A 565 -23.45 17.42 -20.17
N ASN A 566 -23.49 16.23 -19.59
CA ASN A 566 -24.61 15.31 -19.72
C ASN A 566 -25.24 14.95 -18.36
N ASP A 567 -25.35 15.85 -17.40
CA ASP A 567 -26.08 15.57 -16.16
C ASP A 567 -27.48 14.99 -16.41
N LEU A 568 -27.87 13.99 -15.60
CA LEU A 568 -29.18 13.36 -15.61
C LEU A 568 -29.50 12.85 -14.20
N TRP A 569 -30.55 13.42 -13.62
CA TRP A 569 -31.14 12.95 -12.38
C TRP A 569 -32.52 12.34 -12.65
N GLU A 570 -32.63 11.02 -12.46
CA GLU A 570 -33.87 10.25 -12.61
C GLU A 570 -33.95 9.20 -11.51
N PRO A 571 -34.49 9.55 -10.33
CA PRO A 571 -34.49 8.68 -9.16
C PRO A 571 -34.94 7.24 -9.46
N PRO A 572 -34.20 6.21 -9.03
CA PRO A 572 -33.09 6.27 -8.06
C PRO A 572 -31.72 6.61 -8.66
N GLU A 573 -31.61 6.82 -9.97
CA GLU A 573 -30.33 7.03 -10.65
C GLU A 573 -29.96 8.51 -10.70
N ASP A 574 -28.67 8.79 -10.54
CA ASP A 574 -28.12 10.13 -10.54
C ASP A 574 -26.72 10.11 -11.17
N ARG A 575 -26.53 10.87 -12.26
CA ARG A 575 -25.27 10.89 -13.01
C ARG A 575 -24.37 11.97 -12.43
N ASN A 576 -23.33 11.53 -11.73
CA ASN A 576 -22.37 12.41 -11.07
C ASN A 576 -20.97 12.18 -11.64
N LEU A 577 -20.18 13.24 -11.75
CA LEU A 577 -18.80 13.21 -12.19
C LEU A 577 -17.87 13.52 -11.03
N ASN A 578 -16.78 12.76 -10.93
CA ASN A 578 -15.67 13.03 -10.03
C ASN A 578 -14.40 13.25 -10.87
N LEU A 579 -13.64 14.29 -10.53
CA LEU A 579 -12.38 14.64 -11.20
C LEU A 579 -11.25 14.68 -10.19
N GLY A 580 -10.11 14.09 -10.55
CA GLY A 580 -8.93 13.98 -9.69
C GLY A 580 -7.80 14.86 -10.22
N GLN A 581 -6.85 14.25 -10.92
CA GLN A 581 -5.70 14.95 -11.49
C GLN A 581 -5.80 15.06 -13.01
N VAL A 582 -5.20 16.12 -13.55
CA VAL A 582 -4.84 16.21 -14.97
C VAL A 582 -3.35 15.95 -15.10
N LEU A 583 -2.96 15.08 -16.02
CA LEU A 583 -1.58 14.81 -16.38
C LEU A 583 -1.35 15.21 -17.84
N LEU A 584 -0.38 16.08 -18.09
CA LEU A 584 0.04 16.51 -19.42
C LEU A 584 1.43 15.97 -19.72
N MET A 585 1.51 14.97 -20.59
CA MET A 585 2.78 14.35 -21.01
C MET A 585 3.13 14.69 -22.45
N PRO A 586 4.36 15.10 -22.78
CA PRO A 586 4.78 15.21 -24.17
C PRO A 586 4.59 13.88 -24.90
N ILE A 587 3.99 13.93 -26.09
CA ILE A 587 4.00 12.84 -27.07
C ILE A 587 5.00 13.31 -28.10
N ASP A 588 6.28 12.96 -27.93
CA ASP A 588 7.31 12.81 -28.98
C ASP A 588 8.71 12.73 -28.33
#